data_AF-A0A964J941-F1
#
_entry.id   AF-A0A964J941-F1
#
_cell.length_a   1.000
_cell.length_b   1.000
_cell.length_c   1.000
_cell.angle_alpha   90.00
_cell.angle_beta   90.00
_cell.angle_gamma   90.00
#
_symmetry.space_group_name_H-M   'P 1'
#
loop_
_entity.id
_entity.type
_entity.pdbx_description
1 polymer ?
#
loop_
_entity_poly.entity_id
_entity_poly.type
_entity_poly.pdbx_seq_one_letter_code
_entity_poly.pdbx_strand_id
1 'polypeptide(L)' 'MILDFDPGDRVINPARKDWGIGQVQSIINYKATINFENVGKKVINVKEVRIEKFYK' A
#
# COMPACT_ATOMS: atom_id res chain seq x y z
N MET A 1 -13.18 4.96 10.16
CA MET A 1 -11.81 5.01 9.63
C MET A 1 -11.95 4.95 8.11
N ILE A 2 -11.42 5.93 7.37
CA ILE A 2 -11.69 6.06 5.91
C ILE A 2 -10.89 5.02 5.09
N LEU A 3 -9.93 4.36 5.73
CA LEU A 3 -9.07 3.30 5.20
C LEU A 3 -8.75 2.30 6.31
N ASP A 4 -8.73 1.01 5.98
CA ASP A 4 -8.36 -0.06 6.91
C ASP A 4 -6.83 -0.18 7.11
N PHE A 5 -6.05 0.77 6.60
CA PHE A 5 -4.59 0.75 6.71
C PHE A 5 -4.12 1.74 7.77
N ASP A 6 -3.01 1.40 8.42
CA ASP A 6 -2.25 2.28 9.30
C ASP A 6 -0.78 2.38 8.82
N PRO A 7 -0.09 3.50 9.09
CA PRO A 7 1.35 3.57 8.90
C PRO A 7 2.07 2.39 9.58
N GLY A 8 2.95 1.72 8.84
CA GLY A 8 3.64 0.52 9.27
C GLY A 8 3.03 -0.78 8.73
N ASP A 9 1.76 -0.78 8.32
CA ASP A 9 1.13 -1.95 7.72
C ASP A 9 1.92 -2.45 6.51
N ARG A 10 2.11 -3.77 6.46
CA ARG A 10 2.67 -4.45 5.31
C ARG A 10 1.56 -4.80 4.34
N VAL A 11 1.79 -4.56 3.06
CA VAL A 11 0.79 -4.70 2.02
C VAL A 11 1.38 -5.26 0.74
N ILE A 12 0.51 -5.77 -0.13
CA ILE A 12 0.84 -6.14 -1.51
C ILE A 12 -0.14 -5.48 -2.47
N ASN A 13 0.30 -5.32 -3.72
CA ASN A 13 -0.60 -5.03 -4.83
C ASN A 13 -0.85 -6.34 -5.60
N PRO A 14 -2.04 -6.97 -5.49
CA PRO A 14 -2.33 -8.25 -6.15
C PRO A 14 -2.21 -8.20 -7.67
N ALA A 15 -2.43 -7.03 -8.28
CA ALA A 15 -2.30 -6.80 -9.72
C ALA A 15 -0.86 -6.47 -10.18
N ARG A 16 0.06 -6.25 -9.23
CA ARG A 16 1.48 -5.90 -9.46
C ARG A 16 2.36 -6.65 -8.45
N LYS A 17 2.34 -7.98 -8.51
CA LYS A 17 3.13 -8.83 -7.59
C LYS A 17 4.63 -8.57 -7.72
N ASP A 18 5.08 -8.10 -8.89
CA ASP A 18 6.46 -7.70 -9.18
C ASP A 18 6.95 -6.53 -8.32
N TRP A 19 6.05 -5.72 -7.75
CA TRP A 19 6.43 -4.62 -6.86
C TRP A 19 7.02 -5.10 -5.52
N GLY A 20 6.77 -6.36 -5.16
CA GLY A 20 7.17 -6.92 -3.87
C GLY A 20 6.27 -6.47 -2.72
N ILE A 21 6.72 -6.68 -1.49
CA ILE A 21 5.99 -6.24 -0.30
C ILE A 21 6.17 -4.73 -0.15
N GLY A 22 5.08 -4.04 0.15
CA GLY A 22 5.05 -2.62 0.47
C GLY A 22 4.87 -2.38 1.97
N GLN A 23 5.39 -1.26 2.46
CA GLN A 23 5.04 -0.72 3.77
C GLN A 23 4.33 0.62 3.62
N VAL A 24 3.17 0.76 4.26
CA VAL A 24 2.44 2.04 4.32
C VAL A 24 3.25 3.03 5.16
N GLN A 25 3.58 4.19 4.61
CA GLN A 25 4.30 5.25 5.31
C GLN A 25 3.37 6.35 5.84
N SER A 26 2.34 6.70 5.07
CA SER A 26 1.37 7.73 5.44
C SER A 26 0.06 7.56 4.69
N ILE A 27 -1.01 8.11 5.26
CA ILE A 27 -2.35 8.08 4.69
C ILE A 27 -2.94 9.48 4.78
N ILE A 28 -3.38 10.01 3.64
CA ILE A 28 -4.06 11.30 3.56
C ILE A 28 -5.32 11.09 2.71
N ASN A 29 -6.49 11.22 3.33
CA ASN A 29 -7.79 10.91 2.71
C ASN A 29 -7.82 9.48 2.15
N TYR A 30 -7.90 9.33 0.83
CA TYR A 30 -7.92 8.06 0.10
C TYR A 30 -6.58 7.73 -0.58
N LYS A 31 -5.52 8.49 -0.28
CA LYS A 31 -4.18 8.26 -0.82
C LYS A 31 -3.28 7.67 0.25
N ALA A 32 -2.70 6.51 -0.04
CA ALA A 32 -1.69 5.88 0.79
C ALA A 32 -0.32 6.03 0.12
N THR A 33 0.66 6.54 0.85
CA THR A 33 2.07 6.50 0.42
C THR A 33 2.65 5.17 0.88
N ILE A 34 3.08 4.33 -0.06
CA ILE A 34 3.61 2.99 0.22
C ILE A 34 5.01 2.90 -0.38
N ASN A 35 5.97 2.39 0.39
CA ASN A 35 7.30 2.06 -0.12
C ASN A 35 7.36 0.58 -0.44
N PHE A 36 7.42 0.23 -1.73
CA PHE A 36 7.50 -1.15 -2.22
C PHE A 36 8.97 -1.56 -2.42
N GLU A 37 9.29 -2.81 -2.08
CA GLU A 37 10.65 -3.37 -2.16
C GLU A 37 11.32 -3.19 -3.52
N ASN A 38 10.60 -3.44 -4.62
CA ASN A 38 11.22 -3.54 -5.95
C ASN A 38 11.05 -2.30 -6.82
N VAL A 39 10.06 -1.44 -6.50
CA VAL A 39 9.71 -0.26 -7.32
C VAL A 39 9.74 1.06 -6.54
N GLY A 40 10.17 0.99 -5.28
CA GLY A 40 10.29 2.13 -4.38
C GLY A 40 8.95 2.75 -4.00
N LYS A 41 9.00 4.06 -3.70
CA LYS A 41 7.84 4.81 -3.21
C LYS A 41 6.77 5.02 -4.28
N LYS A 42 5.53 4.74 -3.93
CA LYS A 42 4.32 5.00 -4.73
C LYS A 42 3.26 5.68 -3.89
N VAL A 43 2.53 6.61 -4.49
CA VAL A 43 1.30 7.17 -3.91
C VAL A 43 0.13 6.47 -4.59
N ILE A 44 -0.67 5.75 -3.80
CA ILE A 44 -1.74 4.89 -4.30
C ILE A 44 -3.08 5.50 -3.92
N ASN A 45 -3.94 5.70 -4.92
CA ASN A 45 -5.35 5.96 -4.69
C ASN A 45 -6.06 4.62 -4.43
N VAL A 46 -6.36 4.35 -3.17
CA VAL A 46 -6.93 3.07 -2.71
C VAL A 46 -8.38 2.84 -3.18
N LYS A 47 -9.05 3.86 -3.72
CA LYS A 47 -10.37 3.71 -4.36
C LYS A 47 -10.28 3.15 -5.78
N GLU A 48 -9.12 3.30 -6.42
CA GLU A 48 -8.88 2.90 -7.81
C GLU A 48 -7.96 1.69 -7.90
N VAL A 49 -7.06 1.53 -6.92
CA VAL A 49 -6.08 0.45 -6.86
C VAL A 49 -6.32 -0.37 -5.61
N ARG A 50 -6.62 -1.66 -5.80
CA ARG A 50 -6.74 -2.62 -4.71
C ARG A 50 -5.36 -2.92 -4.12
N ILE A 51 -5.25 -2.73 -2.81
CA ILE A 51 -4.10 -3.10 -1.99
C ILE A 51 -4.61 -4.05 -0.92
N GLU A 52 -3.83 -5.06 -0.56
CA GLU A 52 -4.20 -6.05 0.46
C GLU A 52 -3.16 -6.06 1.57
N LYS A 53 -3.62 -6.19 2.82
CA LYS A 53 -2.71 -6.40 3.94
C LYS A 53 -2.01 -7.74 3.79
N PHE A 54 -0.70 -7.71 4.00
CA PHE A 54 0.15 -8.87 4.02
C PHE A 54 0.40 -9.25 5.48
N TYR A 55 -0.30 -10.28 5.92
CA TYR A 55 -0.03 -10.94 7.19
C TYR A 55 0.82 -12.16 6.89
N LYS A 56 2.00 -12.23 7.51
CA LYS A 56 2.88 -13.40 7.41
C LYS A 56 2.41 -14.49 8.36
#